data_AF-A0AAD5KBF1-F1
#
_entry.id   AF-A0AAD5KBF1-F1
#
_cell.length_a   1.000
_cell.length_b   1.000
_cell.length_c   1.000
_cell.angle_alpha   90.00
_cell.angle_beta   90.00
_cell.angle_gamma   90.00
#
_symmetry.space_group_name_H-M   'P 1'
#
loop_
_entity.id
_entity.type
_entity.pdbx_description
1 polymer ?
#
loop_
_entity_poly.entity_id
_entity_poly.type
_entity_poly.pdbx_seq_one_letter_code
_entity_poly.pdbx_strand_id
1 'polypeptide(L)'
;MDHAPNDGAEVFIRSPRAIEMDTEEILEKLERYGNEAARTYLEYLVLTRESDRAEHHTRLACSYVRDVKQALGTVQDGEMQKLVAGFKQSIHPTIIGGHDQTFVAYLGRHQETELIRRRLLLIRLLQRSSLYDPERLFQEISEAGPLNIEMVILYGRMKKHEEALQILIHELEDFVGAETYCVTNGYSTGAVPDILPIQGPVVTPARTSSLNRSTDKSLSKKKKKKATSVADNNKEPKPPFTQEQVSQQLNERRQLFSMLLKTYLAIKERGWWTVD
;
A
#
# COMPACT_ATOMS: atom_id res chain seq x y z
N MET A 1 -31.10 -12.99 -6.37
CA MET A 1 -30.63 -11.73 -6.96
C MET A 1 -29.40 -11.41 -6.17
N ASP A 2 -28.29 -12.00 -6.61
CA ASP A 2 -27.05 -12.04 -5.84
C ASP A 2 -26.19 -10.92 -6.41
N HIS A 3 -26.50 -9.68 -5.98
CA HIS A 3 -25.66 -8.54 -6.33
C HIS A 3 -24.33 -8.72 -5.62
N ALA A 4 -23.24 -8.66 -6.38
CA ALA A 4 -21.90 -8.76 -5.82
C ALA A 4 -21.73 -7.66 -4.75
N PRO A 5 -21.12 -7.95 -3.59
CA PRO A 5 -20.97 -6.99 -2.49
C PRO A 5 -20.33 -5.65 -2.91
N ASN A 6 -19.61 -5.62 -4.04
CA ASN A 6 -19.02 -4.42 -4.63
C ASN A 6 -20.02 -3.41 -5.22
N ASP A 7 -21.23 -3.83 -5.59
CA ASP A 7 -22.22 -2.93 -6.20
C ASP A 7 -22.69 -1.83 -5.22
N GLY A 8 -22.68 -2.13 -3.91
CA GLY A 8 -23.17 -1.20 -2.88
C GLY A 8 -22.32 0.07 -2.73
N ALA A 9 -21.00 -0.06 -2.75
CA ALA A 9 -20.09 1.08 -2.64
C ALA A 9 -20.08 1.92 -3.93
N GLU A 10 -20.14 1.27 -5.09
CA GLU A 10 -20.13 1.93 -6.40
C GLU A 10 -21.30 2.90 -6.59
N VAL A 11 -22.47 2.60 -6.02
CA VAL A 11 -23.63 3.51 -6.05
C VAL A 11 -23.29 4.84 -5.37
N PHE A 12 -22.63 4.81 -4.21
CA PHE A 12 -22.24 6.02 -3.50
C PHE A 12 -21.09 6.74 -4.21
N ILE A 13 -20.09 6.02 -4.71
CA ILE A 13 -18.93 6.59 -5.41
C ILE A 13 -19.34 7.31 -6.70
N ARG A 14 -20.26 6.74 -7.48
CA ARG A 14 -20.71 7.31 -8.76
C ARG A 14 -21.83 8.33 -8.61
N SER A 15 -22.41 8.47 -7.42
CA SER A 15 -23.52 9.38 -7.19
C SER A 15 -23.04 10.84 -7.34
N PRO A 16 -23.71 11.67 -8.15
CA PRO A 16 -23.40 13.10 -8.21
C PRO A 16 -23.69 13.82 -6.89
N ARG A 17 -24.46 13.18 -5.99
CA ARG A 17 -24.77 13.68 -4.65
C ARG A 17 -23.82 13.17 -3.58
N ALA A 18 -22.79 12.39 -3.92
CA ALA A 18 -21.83 11.83 -2.96
C ALA A 18 -21.22 12.88 -2.03
N ILE A 19 -21.08 14.13 -2.51
CA ILE A 19 -20.54 15.26 -1.76
C ILE A 19 -21.48 15.71 -0.63
N GLU A 20 -22.79 15.55 -0.81
CA GLU A 20 -23.82 15.98 0.15
C GLU A 20 -24.11 14.92 1.21
N MET A 21 -23.62 13.70 1.02
CA MET A 21 -23.96 12.57 1.89
C MET A 21 -23.05 12.52 3.10
N ASP A 22 -23.61 12.16 4.25
CA ASP A 22 -22.81 11.92 5.44
C ASP A 22 -21.91 10.69 5.21
N THR A 23 -20.62 10.95 5.25
CA THR A 23 -19.59 9.93 5.00
C THR A 23 -19.63 8.85 6.07
N GLU A 24 -19.90 9.21 7.33
CA GLU A 24 -19.92 8.25 8.43
C GLU A 24 -21.16 7.36 8.34
N GLU A 25 -22.32 7.94 8.03
CA GLU A 25 -23.56 7.18 7.84
C GLU A 25 -23.44 6.16 6.69
N ILE A 26 -22.75 6.53 5.60
CA ILE A 26 -22.47 5.59 4.49
C ILE A 26 -21.56 4.47 4.98
N LEU A 27 -20.47 4.80 5.67
CA LEU A 27 -19.51 3.80 6.16
C LEU A 27 -20.17 2.81 7.11
N GLU A 28 -20.94 3.28 8.10
CA GLU A 28 -21.69 2.42 9.01
C GLU A 28 -22.65 1.47 8.28
N LYS A 29 -23.32 1.95 7.23
CA LYS A 29 -24.21 1.11 6.41
C LYS A 29 -23.41 0.07 5.63
N LEU A 30 -22.33 0.47 4.96
CA LEU A 30 -21.51 -0.42 4.16
C LEU A 30 -20.84 -1.51 5.02
N GLU A 31 -20.40 -1.17 6.23
CA GLU A 31 -19.83 -2.15 7.17
C GLU A 31 -20.82 -3.25 7.56
N ARG A 32 -22.13 -2.97 7.58
CA ARG A 32 -23.17 -3.99 7.81
C ARG A 32 -23.32 -4.98 6.65
N TYR A 33 -22.94 -4.57 5.43
CA TYR A 33 -23.03 -5.41 4.23
C TYR A 33 -21.71 -6.14 3.92
N GLY A 34 -20.60 -5.74 4.53
CA GLY A 34 -19.33 -6.45 4.46
C GLY A 34 -18.11 -5.53 4.46
N ASN A 35 -16.97 -6.09 4.85
CA ASN A 35 -15.70 -5.36 4.92
C ASN A 35 -15.20 -4.86 3.55
N GLU A 36 -15.54 -5.56 2.46
CA GLU A 36 -15.10 -5.22 1.11
C GLU A 36 -15.77 -3.91 0.62
N ALA A 37 -17.08 -3.76 0.81
CA ALA A 37 -17.79 -2.56 0.39
C ALA A 37 -17.34 -1.31 1.17
N ALA A 38 -17.18 -1.44 2.48
CA ALA A 38 -16.64 -0.35 3.33
C ALA A 38 -15.21 0.03 2.92
N ARG A 39 -14.36 -0.96 2.59
CA ARG A 39 -13.01 -0.72 2.09
C ARG A 39 -13.00 0.03 0.77
N THR A 40 -13.78 -0.40 -0.22
CA THR A 40 -13.87 0.27 -1.53
C THR A 40 -14.26 1.75 -1.38
N TYR A 41 -15.19 2.04 -0.46
CA TYR A 41 -15.54 3.42 -0.16
C TYR A 41 -14.43 4.18 0.58
N LEU A 42 -13.75 3.56 1.55
CA LEU A 42 -12.57 4.15 2.21
C LEU A 42 -11.42 4.41 1.23
N GLU A 43 -11.17 3.53 0.28
CA GLU A 43 -10.20 3.72 -0.80
C GLU A 43 -10.55 4.94 -1.65
N TYR A 44 -11.83 5.09 -2.02
CA TYR A 44 -12.30 6.28 -2.72
C TYR A 44 -12.07 7.55 -1.88
N LEU A 45 -12.39 7.53 -0.59
CA LEU A 45 -12.19 8.67 0.31
C LEU A 45 -10.72 9.05 0.46
N VAL A 46 -9.84 8.06 0.64
CA VAL A 46 -8.42 8.29 0.94
C VAL A 46 -7.59 8.52 -0.32
N LEU A 47 -7.79 7.72 -1.37
CA LEU A 47 -6.93 7.71 -2.56
C LEU A 47 -7.44 8.63 -3.67
N THR A 48 -8.76 8.80 -3.80
CA THR A 48 -9.37 9.61 -4.88
C THR A 48 -9.81 10.98 -4.38
N ARG A 49 -10.44 11.04 -3.21
CA ARG A 49 -10.90 12.29 -2.60
C ARG A 49 -9.84 12.93 -1.71
N GLU A 50 -8.73 12.23 -1.44
CA GLU A 50 -7.62 12.71 -0.62
C GLU A 50 -8.09 13.30 0.72
N SER A 51 -8.94 12.54 1.43
CA SER A 51 -9.44 12.95 2.74
C SER A 51 -8.29 13.21 3.71
N ASP A 52 -8.41 14.25 4.52
CA ASP A 52 -7.47 14.66 5.56
C ASP A 52 -7.82 14.08 6.95
N ARG A 53 -8.95 13.36 7.06
CA ARG A 53 -9.42 12.76 8.31
C ARG A 53 -8.59 11.54 8.67
N ALA A 54 -7.81 11.63 9.75
CA ALA A 54 -6.97 10.54 10.27
C ALA A 54 -7.72 9.21 10.40
N GLU A 55 -8.97 9.28 10.88
CA GLU A 55 -9.87 8.13 11.01
C GLU A 55 -10.06 7.32 9.73
N HIS A 56 -10.20 7.98 8.56
CA HIS A 56 -10.37 7.29 7.29
C HIS A 56 -9.11 6.49 6.91
N HIS A 57 -7.93 7.07 7.14
CA HIS A 57 -6.65 6.41 6.86
C HIS A 57 -6.40 5.23 7.80
N THR A 58 -6.68 5.41 9.09
CA THR A 58 -6.57 4.34 10.09
C THR A 58 -7.53 3.20 9.76
N ARG A 59 -8.80 3.48 9.48
CA ARG A 59 -9.80 2.45 9.12
C ARG A 59 -9.41 1.70 7.85
N LEU A 60 -8.93 2.41 6.83
CA LEU A 60 -8.47 1.77 5.59
C LEU A 60 -7.26 0.86 5.84
N ALA A 61 -6.27 1.35 6.58
CA ALA A 61 -5.08 0.57 6.92
C ALA A 61 -5.44 -0.68 7.75
N CYS A 62 -6.30 -0.55 8.77
CA CYS A 62 -6.80 -1.70 9.52
C CYS A 62 -7.55 -2.70 8.61
N SER A 63 -8.31 -2.22 7.63
CA SER A 63 -8.99 -3.07 6.66
C SER A 63 -8.02 -3.86 5.78
N TYR A 64 -6.90 -3.27 5.37
CA TYR A 64 -5.82 -3.98 4.68
C TYR A 64 -5.09 -4.98 5.57
N VAL A 65 -4.83 -4.65 6.84
CA VAL A 65 -4.24 -5.59 7.80
C VAL A 65 -5.12 -6.83 7.96
N ARG A 66 -6.45 -6.66 8.03
CA ARG A 66 -7.40 -7.78 8.07
C ARG A 66 -7.31 -8.67 6.83
N ASP A 67 -7.20 -8.09 5.63
CA ASP A 67 -7.00 -8.89 4.41
C ASP A 67 -5.69 -9.67 4.43
N VAL A 68 -4.60 -9.03 4.87
CA VAL A 68 -3.31 -9.70 5.01
C VAL A 68 -3.42 -10.86 6.01
N LYS A 69 -4.06 -10.64 7.15
CA LYS A 69 -4.33 -11.67 8.17
C LYS A 69 -5.16 -12.82 7.60
N GLN A 70 -6.19 -12.52 6.82
CA GLN A 70 -7.00 -13.55 6.15
C GLN A 70 -6.16 -14.35 5.14
N ALA A 71 -5.36 -13.68 4.31
CA ALA A 71 -4.48 -14.35 3.35
C ALA A 71 -3.40 -15.19 4.06
N LEU A 72 -2.86 -14.72 5.18
CA LEU A 72 -1.93 -15.46 6.04
C LEU A 72 -2.57 -16.75 6.60
N GLY A 73 -3.88 -16.75 6.85
CA GLY A 73 -4.60 -17.96 7.27
C GLY A 73 -4.74 -19.03 6.18
N THR A 74 -4.39 -18.73 4.93
CA THR A 74 -4.51 -19.66 3.79
C THR A 74 -3.18 -20.20 3.29
N VAL A 75 -2.06 -19.61 3.70
CA VAL A 75 -0.72 -20.02 3.29
C VAL A 75 -0.20 -21.18 4.13
N GLN A 76 0.79 -21.90 3.61
CA GLN A 76 1.45 -22.98 4.34
C GLN A 76 2.38 -22.40 5.42
N ASP A 77 2.55 -23.16 6.51
CA ASP A 77 3.54 -22.84 7.53
C ASP A 77 4.93 -22.66 6.90
N GLY A 78 5.61 -21.59 7.30
CA GLY A 78 6.94 -21.27 6.80
C GLY A 78 6.99 -20.49 5.48
N GLU A 79 5.86 -20.15 4.84
CA GLU A 79 5.86 -19.42 3.57
C GLU A 79 6.57 -18.06 3.66
N MET A 80 6.36 -17.35 4.77
CA MET A 80 7.02 -16.06 5.03
C MET A 80 8.54 -16.20 5.18
N GLN A 81 8.99 -17.24 5.88
CA GLN A 81 10.41 -17.53 6.07
C GLN A 81 11.06 -17.92 4.74
N LYS A 82 10.38 -18.69 3.89
CA LYS A 82 10.84 -19.02 2.53
C LYS A 82 10.97 -17.77 1.67
N LEU A 83 10.04 -16.83 1.79
CA LEU A 83 10.09 -15.57 1.05
C LEU A 83 11.30 -14.71 1.44
N VAL A 84 11.61 -14.62 2.74
CA VAL A 84 12.81 -13.93 3.24
C VAL A 84 14.08 -14.66 2.81
N ALA A 85 14.14 -15.98 2.92
CA ALA A 85 15.28 -16.77 2.48
C ALA A 85 15.55 -16.62 0.96
N GLY A 86 14.49 -16.61 0.16
CA GLY A 86 14.58 -16.39 -1.29
C GLY A 86 15.13 -15.01 -1.64
N PHE A 87 14.72 -13.97 -0.91
CA PHE A 87 15.30 -12.63 -1.07
C PHE A 87 16.79 -12.61 -0.74
N LYS A 88 17.19 -13.16 0.41
CA LYS A 88 18.61 -13.23 0.82
C LYS A 88 19.48 -13.94 -0.21
N GLN A 89 18.97 -15.01 -0.81
CA GLN A 89 19.65 -15.71 -1.90
C GLN A 89 19.76 -14.85 -3.17
N SER A 90 18.75 -14.01 -3.46
CA SER A 90 18.72 -13.15 -4.65
C SER A 90 19.73 -11.99 -4.60
N ILE A 91 20.08 -11.52 -3.41
CA ILE A 91 21.01 -10.39 -3.18
C ILE A 91 22.45 -10.83 -2.93
N HIS A 92 22.75 -12.13 -3.02
CA HIS A 92 24.08 -12.66 -2.73
C HIS A 92 25.15 -11.99 -3.63
N PRO A 93 26.35 -11.64 -3.11
CA PRO A 93 27.35 -10.83 -3.85
C PRO A 93 27.81 -11.42 -5.19
N THR A 94 27.65 -12.72 -5.39
CA THR A 94 27.98 -13.41 -6.65
C THR A 94 26.92 -13.23 -7.74
N ILE A 95 25.74 -12.68 -7.42
CA ILE A 95 24.65 -12.43 -8.36
C ILE A 95 24.81 -11.04 -8.99
N ILE A 96 25.04 -11.02 -10.30
CA ILE A 96 25.15 -9.77 -11.08
C ILE A 96 23.78 -9.06 -11.08
N GLY A 97 23.75 -7.82 -10.59
CA GLY A 97 22.55 -6.98 -10.55
C GLY A 97 21.55 -7.29 -9.42
N GLY A 98 21.82 -8.29 -8.57
CA GLY A 98 20.98 -8.63 -7.43
C GLY A 98 21.18 -7.72 -6.21
N HIS A 99 22.33 -7.07 -6.10
CA HIS A 99 22.76 -6.30 -4.93
C HIS A 99 22.03 -4.96 -4.75
N ASP A 100 21.35 -4.44 -5.77
CA ASP A 100 20.67 -3.14 -5.74
C ASP A 100 19.15 -3.25 -5.45
N GLN A 101 18.69 -4.41 -5.00
CA GLN A 101 17.27 -4.68 -4.82
C GLN A 101 16.83 -4.59 -3.36
N THR A 102 15.72 -3.89 -3.13
CA THR A 102 15.03 -3.89 -1.82
C THR A 102 14.08 -5.08 -1.68
N PHE A 103 13.77 -5.48 -0.44
CA PHE A 103 12.79 -6.53 -0.18
C PHE A 103 11.40 -6.15 -0.72
N VAL A 104 11.03 -4.86 -0.69
CA VAL A 104 9.78 -4.36 -1.28
C VAL A 104 9.74 -4.58 -2.79
N ALA A 105 10.85 -4.31 -3.49
CA ALA A 105 10.95 -4.56 -4.93
C ALA A 105 10.91 -6.07 -5.22
N TYR A 106 11.47 -6.91 -4.34
CA TYR A 106 11.38 -8.37 -4.41
C TYR A 106 9.93 -8.86 -4.28
N LEU A 107 9.19 -8.40 -3.28
CA LEU A 107 7.76 -8.69 -3.15
C LEU A 107 6.99 -8.32 -4.43
N GLY A 108 7.30 -7.18 -5.04
CA GLY A 108 6.66 -6.75 -6.28
C GLY A 108 6.88 -7.69 -7.48
N ARG A 109 7.98 -8.45 -7.51
CA ARG A 109 8.23 -9.47 -8.55
C ARG A 109 7.56 -10.80 -8.26
N HIS A 110 7.19 -11.06 -7.02
CA HIS A 110 6.51 -12.27 -6.54
C HIS A 110 5.04 -12.02 -6.21
N GLN A 111 4.42 -11.03 -6.85
CA GLN A 111 3.03 -10.65 -6.58
C GLN A 111 1.97 -11.61 -7.15
N GLU A 112 2.34 -12.87 -7.43
CA GLU A 112 1.41 -13.90 -7.90
C GLU A 112 0.48 -14.40 -6.80
N THR A 113 0.91 -14.33 -5.54
CA THR A 113 0.10 -14.79 -4.39
C THR A 113 -0.76 -13.67 -3.82
N GLU A 114 -1.96 -14.01 -3.39
CA GLU A 114 -2.88 -13.03 -2.80
C GLU A 114 -2.27 -12.36 -1.55
N LEU A 115 -1.54 -13.13 -0.74
CA LEU A 115 -0.82 -12.60 0.42
C LEU A 115 0.13 -11.46 0.03
N ILE A 116 1.00 -11.68 -0.95
CA ILE A 116 1.99 -10.68 -1.35
C ILE A 116 1.31 -9.43 -1.90
N ARG A 117 0.22 -9.58 -2.65
CA ARG A 117 -0.55 -8.45 -3.18
C ARG A 117 -1.19 -7.61 -2.08
N ARG A 118 -1.84 -8.25 -1.10
CA ARG A 118 -2.44 -7.55 0.05
C ARG A 118 -1.37 -6.83 0.88
N ARG A 119 -0.20 -7.44 1.06
CA ARG A 119 0.95 -6.79 1.70
C ARG A 119 1.44 -5.58 0.92
N LEU A 120 1.60 -5.67 -0.40
CA LEU A 120 2.01 -4.53 -1.23
C LEU A 120 1.01 -3.37 -1.19
N LEU A 121 -0.30 -3.65 -1.15
CA LEU A 121 -1.33 -2.62 -0.96
C LEU A 121 -1.20 -1.92 0.40
N LEU A 122 -0.99 -2.70 1.47
CA LEU A 122 -0.77 -2.16 2.82
C LEU A 122 0.51 -1.30 2.86
N ILE A 123 1.65 -1.82 2.40
CA ILE A 123 2.92 -1.10 2.33
C ILE A 123 2.75 0.22 1.56
N ARG A 124 2.07 0.19 0.42
CA ARG A 124 1.82 1.39 -0.39
C ARG A 124 1.03 2.45 0.38
N LEU A 125 -0.02 2.04 1.09
CA LEU A 125 -0.79 2.97 1.92
C LEU A 125 0.07 3.56 3.05
N LEU A 126 0.83 2.71 3.76
CA LEU A 126 1.67 3.13 4.88
C LEU A 126 2.78 4.10 4.46
N GLN A 127 3.34 3.92 3.27
CA GLN A 127 4.34 4.83 2.72
C GLN A 127 3.73 6.16 2.24
N ARG A 128 2.54 6.12 1.61
CA ARG A 128 1.91 7.31 1.01
C ARG A 128 1.19 8.21 2.00
N SER A 129 0.55 7.63 3.02
CA SER A 129 -0.17 8.39 4.04
C SER A 129 0.64 8.51 5.33
N SER A 130 0.51 9.62 6.02
CA SER A 130 1.02 9.83 7.38
C SER A 130 -0.10 10.09 8.39
N LEU A 131 -1.36 9.95 7.98
CA LEU A 131 -2.53 10.36 8.76
C LEU A 131 -3.15 9.22 9.57
N TYR A 132 -2.70 7.98 9.36
CA TYR A 132 -3.14 6.85 10.16
C TYR A 132 -2.53 6.89 11.56
N ASP A 133 -3.19 6.23 12.51
CA ASP A 133 -2.71 5.98 13.88
C ASP A 133 -1.69 4.81 13.86
N PRO A 134 -0.39 5.07 14.08
CA PRO A 134 0.63 4.04 13.98
C PRO A 134 0.62 3.08 15.18
N GLU A 135 0.29 3.54 16.39
CA GLU A 135 0.23 2.70 17.59
C GLU A 135 -0.88 1.66 17.49
N ARG A 136 -2.07 2.08 17.04
CA ARG A 136 -3.19 1.17 16.81
C ARG A 136 -2.85 0.14 15.73
N LEU A 137 -2.28 0.58 14.61
CA LEU A 137 -1.90 -0.34 13.53
C LEU A 137 -0.79 -1.31 13.95
N PHE A 138 0.13 -0.87 14.81
CA PHE A 138 1.19 -1.72 15.31
C PHE A 138 0.63 -2.92 16.08
N GLN A 139 -0.39 -2.71 16.91
CA GLN A 139 -1.09 -3.79 17.62
C GLN A 139 -1.73 -4.77 16.64
N GLU A 140 -2.50 -4.26 15.67
CA GLU A 140 -3.19 -5.07 14.66
C GLU A 140 -2.21 -5.90 13.81
N ILE A 141 -1.09 -5.31 13.39
CA ILE A 141 -0.05 -6.00 12.60
C ILE A 141 0.66 -7.06 13.43
N SER A 142 0.99 -6.77 14.69
CA SER A 142 1.65 -7.72 15.59
C SER A 142 0.81 -8.99 15.81
N GLU A 143 -0.52 -8.84 15.81
CA GLU A 143 -1.46 -9.98 15.91
C GLU A 143 -1.70 -10.69 14.57
N ALA A 144 -1.42 -10.04 13.43
CA ALA A 144 -1.67 -10.59 12.10
C ALA A 144 -0.58 -11.59 11.68
N GLY A 145 0.69 -11.29 11.96
CA GLY A 145 1.82 -12.16 11.62
C GLY A 145 3.12 -11.40 11.37
N PRO A 146 4.20 -12.09 10.93
CA PRO A 146 5.52 -11.50 10.74
C PRO A 146 5.58 -10.59 9.51
N LEU A 147 5.06 -9.37 9.64
CA LEU A 147 4.97 -8.35 8.58
C LEU A 147 6.12 -7.33 8.70
N ASN A 148 7.35 -7.79 8.46
CA ASN A 148 8.57 -7.06 8.77
C ASN A 148 8.63 -5.64 8.16
N ILE A 149 8.29 -5.47 6.89
CA ILE A 149 8.34 -4.15 6.23
C ILE A 149 7.28 -3.20 6.78
N GLU A 150 6.08 -3.72 7.00
CA GLU A 150 4.97 -2.97 7.57
C GLU A 150 5.34 -2.48 8.98
N MET A 151 5.92 -3.35 9.82
CA MET A 151 6.45 -2.98 11.14
C MET A 151 7.56 -1.93 11.05
N VAL A 152 8.51 -2.07 10.12
CA VAL A 152 9.59 -1.09 9.91
C VAL A 152 9.05 0.30 9.59
N ILE A 153 8.04 0.39 8.72
CA ILE A 153 7.42 1.68 8.37
C ILE A 153 6.71 2.27 9.60
N LEU A 154 5.99 1.45 10.37
CA LEU A 154 5.33 1.90 11.61
C LEU A 154 6.34 2.37 12.67
N TYR A 155 7.44 1.65 12.85
CA TYR A 155 8.54 2.08 13.72
C TYR A 155 9.10 3.44 13.30
N GLY A 156 9.24 3.69 11.98
CA GLY A 156 9.60 5.02 11.47
C GLY A 156 8.59 6.10 11.82
N ARG A 157 7.28 5.83 11.73
CA ARG A 157 6.23 6.77 12.18
C ARG A 157 6.31 7.07 13.67
N MET A 158 6.66 6.08 14.48
CA MET A 158 6.82 6.20 15.94
C MET A 158 8.22 6.68 16.37
N LYS A 159 9.12 7.03 15.43
CA LYS A 159 10.52 7.44 15.69
C LYS A 159 11.37 6.38 16.41
N LYS A 160 10.97 5.12 16.33
CA LYS A 160 11.65 3.92 16.84
C LYS A 160 12.62 3.37 15.80
N HIS A 161 13.61 4.17 15.46
CA HIS A 161 14.46 3.92 14.29
C HIS A 161 15.46 2.78 14.49
N GLU A 162 15.86 2.48 15.73
CA GLU A 162 16.78 1.39 16.05
C GLU A 162 16.13 0.03 15.77
N GLU A 163 14.88 -0.15 16.21
CA GLU A 163 14.10 -1.35 15.96
C GLU A 163 13.82 -1.56 14.46
N ALA A 164 13.54 -0.48 13.73
CA ALA A 164 13.37 -0.52 12.29
C ALA A 164 14.64 -0.98 11.56
N LEU A 165 15.80 -0.40 11.91
CA LEU A 165 17.08 -0.76 11.31
C LEU A 165 17.52 -2.17 11.71
N GLN A 166 17.20 -2.61 12.93
CA GLN A 166 17.46 -3.98 13.38
C GLN A 166 16.79 -5.00 12.45
N ILE A 167 15.51 -4.79 12.12
CA ILE A 167 14.76 -5.67 11.20
C ILE A 167 15.38 -5.64 9.80
N LEU A 168 15.61 -4.45 9.23
CA LEU A 168 16.13 -4.33 7.87
C LEU A 168 17.50 -5.00 7.71
N ILE A 169 18.40 -4.77 8.67
CA ILE A 169 19.80 -5.18 8.56
C ILE A 169 19.99 -6.63 8.99
N HIS A 170 19.41 -7.05 10.11
CA HIS A 170 19.73 -8.35 10.70
C HIS A 170 18.70 -9.43 10.37
N GLU A 171 17.42 -9.08 10.22
CA GLU A 171 16.39 -10.07 9.89
C GLU A 171 16.27 -10.25 8.38
N LEU A 172 16.17 -9.14 7.64
CA LEU A 172 15.96 -9.17 6.19
C LEU A 172 17.26 -9.12 5.37
N GLU A 173 18.35 -8.57 5.93
CA GLU A 173 19.58 -8.23 5.19
C GLU A 173 19.31 -7.30 3.99
N ASP A 174 18.27 -6.46 4.11
CA ASP A 174 17.86 -5.47 3.12
C ASP A 174 18.65 -4.17 3.32
N PHE A 175 19.93 -4.19 2.95
CA PHE A 175 20.83 -3.03 3.09
C PHE A 175 20.37 -1.84 2.24
N VAL A 176 19.92 -2.09 1.00
CA VAL A 176 19.38 -1.05 0.11
C VAL A 176 18.10 -0.46 0.69
N GLY A 177 17.25 -1.29 1.30
CA GLY A 177 16.07 -0.85 2.03
C GLY A 177 16.41 -0.02 3.27
N ALA A 178 17.47 -0.37 4.00
CA ALA A 178 17.97 0.40 5.14
C ALA A 178 18.51 1.79 4.73
N GLU A 179 19.23 1.88 3.62
CA GLU A 179 19.64 3.15 3.05
C GLU A 179 18.43 3.99 2.61
N THR A 180 17.48 3.36 1.90
CA THR A 180 16.23 4.01 1.49
C THR A 180 15.45 4.53 2.70
N TYR A 181 15.41 3.77 3.78
CA TYR A 181 14.83 4.17 5.06
C TYR A 181 15.49 5.42 5.61
N CYS A 182 16.83 5.48 5.63
CA CYS A 182 17.56 6.65 6.10
C CYS A 182 17.32 7.87 5.19
N VAL A 183 17.34 7.70 3.86
CA VAL A 183 17.09 8.79 2.89
C VAL A 183 15.69 9.40 3.07
N THR A 184 14.71 8.56 3.39
CA THR A 184 13.30 8.94 3.51
C THR A 184 12.87 9.23 4.95
N ASN A 185 13.79 9.39 5.90
CA ASN A 185 13.50 9.64 7.32
C ASN A 185 12.52 8.63 7.93
N GLY A 186 12.66 7.37 7.53
CA GLY A 186 11.86 6.26 8.02
C GLY A 186 10.47 6.11 7.38
N TYR A 187 10.18 6.83 6.31
CA TYR A 187 8.87 6.75 5.64
C TYR A 187 8.75 5.63 4.60
N SER A 188 9.86 5.12 4.07
CA SER A 188 9.86 4.07 3.04
C SER A 188 11.11 3.20 3.12
N THR A 189 11.00 1.96 2.67
CA THR A 189 12.09 0.99 2.56
C THR A 189 12.33 0.56 1.11
N GLY A 190 11.68 1.24 0.15
CA GLY A 190 11.72 0.89 -1.26
C GLY A 190 10.45 1.28 -1.99
N ALA A 191 10.56 1.46 -3.31
CA ALA A 191 9.41 1.74 -4.16
C ALA A 191 8.53 0.49 -4.30
N VAL A 192 7.22 0.66 -4.10
CA VAL A 192 6.22 -0.39 -4.37
C VAL A 192 5.91 -0.40 -5.87
N PRO A 193 6.24 -1.46 -6.64
CA PRO A 193 5.94 -1.55 -8.06
C PRO A 193 4.43 -1.56 -8.33
N ASP A 194 4.02 -1.41 -9.60
CA ASP A 194 2.62 -1.50 -9.97
C ASP A 194 2.04 -2.87 -9.59
N ILE A 195 0.91 -2.83 -8.89
CA ILE A 195 0.21 -4.01 -8.41
C ILE A 195 -0.76 -4.42 -9.53
N LEU A 196 -0.39 -5.45 -10.29
CA LEU A 196 -1.13 -5.88 -11.48
C LEU A 196 -2.47 -6.48 -11.07
N PRO A 197 -3.61 -6.31 -11.76
CA PRO A 197 -4.85 -7.02 -11.38
C PRO A 197 -4.68 -8.55 -11.48
N ILE A 198 -5.40 -9.32 -10.65
CA ILE A 198 -5.47 -10.78 -10.78
C ILE A 198 -6.09 -11.07 -12.14
N GLN A 199 -5.39 -11.79 -13.02
CA GLN A 199 -6.01 -12.33 -14.22
C GLN A 199 -7.00 -13.43 -13.78
N GLY A 200 -8.23 -13.03 -13.48
CA GLY A 200 -9.36 -13.97 -13.43
C GLY A 200 -9.56 -14.62 -14.80
N PRO A 201 -10.27 -15.76 -14.89
CA PRO A 201 -10.60 -16.35 -16.18
C PRO A 201 -11.23 -15.28 -17.07
N VAL A 202 -10.69 -15.12 -18.29
CA VAL A 202 -11.21 -14.21 -19.30
C VAL A 202 -12.62 -14.67 -19.64
N VAL A 203 -13.63 -14.11 -18.96
CA VAL A 203 -15.00 -14.18 -19.43
C VAL A 203 -15.05 -13.25 -20.63
N THR A 204 -14.73 -13.79 -21.81
CA THR A 204 -15.07 -13.13 -23.06
C THR A 204 -16.57 -12.89 -23.02
N PRO A 205 -17.06 -11.63 -23.11
CA PRO A 205 -18.48 -11.42 -23.21
C PRO A 205 -18.97 -12.19 -24.44
N ALA A 206 -19.88 -13.13 -24.23
CA ALA A 206 -20.50 -13.88 -25.30
C ALA A 206 -21.07 -12.88 -26.32
N ARG A 207 -20.49 -12.88 -27.52
CA ARG A 207 -21.05 -12.18 -28.68
C ARG A 207 -22.44 -12.76 -28.92
N THR A 208 -23.48 -12.06 -28.47
CA THR A 208 -24.82 -12.29 -28.97
C THR A 208 -24.93 -11.63 -30.34
N SER A 209 -24.53 -12.38 -31.37
CA SER A 209 -24.89 -12.08 -32.75
C SER A 209 -26.35 -12.46 -32.96
N SER A 210 -27.21 -11.47 -33.26
CA SER A 210 -28.51 -11.54 -33.96
C SER A 210 -29.30 -10.25 -33.63
N LEU A 211 -29.88 -9.45 -34.51
CA LEU A 211 -30.26 -9.54 -35.91
C LEU A 211 -30.38 -8.10 -36.45
N ASN A 212 -29.84 -7.85 -37.64
CA ASN A 212 -30.14 -6.65 -38.43
C ASN A 212 -31.26 -6.98 -39.42
N ARG A 213 -32.33 -6.18 -39.45
CA ARG A 213 -33.10 -5.94 -40.68
C ARG A 213 -33.88 -4.61 -40.62
N SER A 214 -33.30 -3.61 -41.30
CA SER A 214 -33.88 -2.61 -42.22
C SER A 214 -35.40 -2.40 -42.17
N THR A 215 -35.99 -1.20 -42.13
CA THR A 215 -35.75 0.07 -42.85
C THR A 215 -36.57 1.18 -42.17
N ASP A 216 -36.10 2.43 -42.13
CA ASP A 216 -36.61 3.56 -42.96
C ASP A 216 -36.25 4.94 -42.39
N LYS A 217 -36.12 5.91 -43.29
CA LYS A 217 -35.72 7.31 -43.07
C LYS A 217 -36.72 8.09 -42.21
N SER A 218 -36.23 8.91 -41.26
CA SER A 218 -36.35 10.39 -41.29
C SER A 218 -36.03 11.08 -39.94
N LEU A 219 -35.15 12.09 -40.04
CA LEU A 219 -35.07 13.38 -39.33
C LEU A 219 -35.75 13.52 -37.93
N SER A 220 -34.95 13.76 -36.87
CA SER A 220 -34.92 15.06 -36.16
C SER A 220 -34.08 15.08 -34.85
N LYS A 221 -33.18 16.08 -34.79
CA LYS A 221 -32.80 17.00 -33.69
C LYS A 221 -32.61 16.52 -32.22
N LYS A 222 -31.53 17.09 -31.63
CA LYS A 222 -31.20 17.35 -30.20
C LYS A 222 -30.77 16.09 -29.42
N LYS A 223 -29.70 16.07 -28.60
CA LYS A 223 -29.04 17.10 -27.78
C LYS A 223 -27.65 16.55 -27.40
N LYS A 224 -26.56 17.30 -27.63
CA LYS A 224 -25.26 17.06 -26.98
C LYS A 224 -25.43 17.32 -25.47
N LYS A 225 -25.30 16.30 -24.61
CA LYS A 225 -25.02 16.51 -23.18
C LYS A 225 -23.52 16.32 -22.95
N LYS A 226 -22.86 17.47 -22.76
CA LYS A 226 -21.52 17.62 -22.20
C LYS A 226 -21.48 16.91 -20.85
N ALA A 227 -20.56 15.96 -20.67
CA ALA A 227 -20.12 15.56 -19.34
C ALA A 227 -19.24 16.69 -18.81
N THR A 228 -19.78 17.52 -17.93
CA THR A 228 -19.03 18.53 -17.18
C THR A 228 -18.30 17.82 -16.04
N SER A 229 -16.98 17.64 -16.21
CA SER A 229 -16.06 17.41 -15.11
C SER A 229 -16.00 18.69 -14.27
N VAL A 230 -16.63 18.70 -13.11
CA VAL A 230 -16.32 19.70 -12.08
C VAL A 230 -15.14 19.14 -11.31
N ALA A 231 -13.94 19.41 -11.84
CA ALA A 231 -12.72 19.29 -11.07
C ALA A 231 -12.74 20.41 -10.03
N ASP A 232 -12.71 20.04 -8.77
CA ASP A 232 -12.61 20.95 -7.63
C ASP A 232 -11.19 21.52 -7.62
N ASN A 233 -10.97 22.58 -8.42
CA ASN A 233 -9.66 23.20 -8.67
C ASN A 233 -9.19 24.15 -7.54
N ASN A 234 -9.72 24.01 -6.33
CA ASN A 234 -9.40 24.88 -5.19
C ASN A 234 -8.61 24.17 -4.07
N LYS A 235 -7.68 23.27 -4.42
CA LYS A 235 -6.60 22.92 -3.48
C LYS A 235 -5.44 23.88 -3.71
N GLU A 236 -5.30 24.85 -2.81
CA GLU A 236 -4.03 25.57 -2.66
C GLU A 236 -2.91 24.54 -2.50
N PRO A 237 -1.78 24.69 -3.22
CA PRO A 237 -0.64 23.82 -3.01
C PRO A 237 -0.25 23.89 -1.53
N LYS A 238 -0.05 22.72 -0.89
CA LYS A 238 0.46 22.66 0.49
C LYS A 238 1.65 23.63 0.60
N PRO A 239 1.67 24.50 1.62
CA PRO A 239 2.74 25.46 1.76
C PRO A 239 4.09 24.72 1.76
N PRO A 240 5.11 25.25 1.07
CA PRO A 240 6.43 24.65 1.09
C PRO A 240 6.91 24.51 2.53
N PHE A 241 7.62 23.42 2.82
CA PHE A 241 8.20 23.18 4.15
C PHE A 241 8.93 24.42 4.65
N THR A 242 8.75 24.76 5.92
CA THR A 242 9.50 25.86 6.54
C THR A 242 10.97 25.50 6.61
N GLN A 243 11.85 26.51 6.65
CA GLN A 243 13.30 26.30 6.78
C GLN A 243 13.65 25.48 8.04
N GLU A 244 12.86 25.63 9.10
CA GLU A 244 12.98 24.84 10.33
C GLU A 244 12.63 23.36 10.09
N GLN A 245 11.52 23.07 9.41
CA GLN A 245 11.13 21.69 9.07
C GLN A 245 12.17 20.99 8.19
N VAL A 246 12.73 21.70 7.20
CA VAL A 246 13.81 21.16 6.35
C VAL A 246 15.05 20.85 7.19
N SER A 247 15.44 21.77 8.08
CA SER A 247 16.61 21.59 8.94
C SER A 247 16.43 20.41 9.90
N GLN A 248 15.23 20.24 10.46
CA GLN A 248 14.89 19.11 11.32
C GLN A 248 14.98 17.78 10.56
N GLN A 249 14.43 17.73 9.33
CA GLN A 249 14.51 16.54 8.48
C GLN A 249 15.95 16.16 8.12
N LEU A 250 16.81 17.15 7.83
CA LEU A 250 18.23 16.89 7.55
C LEU A 250 18.99 16.39 8.77
N ASN A 251 18.68 16.92 9.96
CA ASN A 251 19.30 16.46 11.19
C ASN A 251 18.88 15.03 11.54
N GLU A 252 17.58 14.72 11.41
CA GLU A 252 17.06 13.36 11.58
C GLU A 252 17.75 12.38 10.61
N ARG A 253 17.82 12.75 9.32
CA ARG A 253 18.53 11.96 8.30
C ARG A 253 19.97 11.67 8.72
N ARG A 254 20.71 12.68 9.19
CA ARG A 254 22.10 12.51 9.65
C ARG A 254 22.21 11.52 10.81
N GLN A 255 21.28 11.57 11.77
CA GLN A 255 21.24 10.64 12.89
C GLN A 255 20.99 9.21 12.42
N LEU A 256 20.05 9.02 11.49
CA LEU A 256 19.77 7.71 10.89
C LEU A 256 21.00 7.12 10.19
N PHE A 257 21.70 7.90 9.37
CA PHE A 257 22.94 7.44 8.73
C PHE A 257 24.04 7.14 9.73
N SER A 258 24.14 7.91 10.83
CA SER A 258 25.08 7.59 11.90
C SER A 258 24.77 6.26 12.58
N MET A 259 23.48 5.95 12.78
CA MET A 259 23.04 4.67 13.36
C MET A 259 23.30 3.52 12.39
N LEU A 260 22.93 3.67 11.12
CA LEU A 260 23.20 2.69 10.06
C LEU A 260 24.69 2.35 9.98
N LEU A 261 25.56 3.37 9.96
CA LEU A 261 27.01 3.19 9.92
C LEU A 261 27.53 2.41 11.14
N LYS A 262 27.05 2.74 12.35
CA LYS A 262 27.44 2.01 13.57
C LYS A 262 27.03 0.54 13.48
N THR A 263 25.83 0.25 12.99
CA THR A 263 25.35 -1.12 12.83
C THR A 263 26.19 -1.91 11.81
N TYR A 264 26.56 -1.29 10.68
CA TYR A 264 27.44 -1.91 9.70
C TYR A 264 28.84 -2.21 10.25
N LEU A 265 29.42 -1.28 11.00
CA LEU A 265 30.72 -1.48 11.65
C LEU A 265 30.66 -2.63 12.66
N ALA A 266 29.59 -2.71 13.45
CA ALA A 266 29.38 -3.81 14.40
C ALA A 266 29.29 -5.18 13.71
N ILE A 267 28.68 -5.27 12.53
CA ILE A 267 28.65 -6.51 11.73
C ILE A 267 30.05 -6.88 11.25
N LYS A 268 30.81 -5.90 10.74
CA LYS A 268 32.18 -6.11 10.26
C LYS A 268 33.10 -6.62 11.37
N GLU A 269 33.00 -6.04 12.57
CA GLU A 269 33.81 -6.43 13.73
C GLU A 269 33.48 -7.84 14.24
N ARG A 270 32.24 -8.30 14.06
CA ARG A 270 31.78 -9.65 14.47
C ARG A 270 32.11 -10.75 13.46
N GLY A 271 32.78 -10.44 12.35
CA GLY A 271 33.32 -11.45 11.45
C GLY A 271 32.30 -12.23 10.61
N TRP A 272 31.08 -11.71 10.40
CA TRP A 272 30.04 -12.36 9.58
C TRP A 272 30.36 -12.52 8.07
N TRP A 273 31.61 -12.27 7.67
CA TRP A 273 32.12 -12.43 6.29
C TRP A 273 33.08 -13.63 6.13
N THR A 274 33.17 -14.53 7.12
CA THR A 274 33.83 -15.83 6.89
C THR A 274 32.84 -16.75 6.20
N VAL A 275 32.99 -16.82 4.87
CA VAL A 275 32.40 -17.86 4.02
C VAL A 275 33.08 -19.18 4.38
N ASP A 276 32.33 -20.12 4.96
CA ASP A 276 32.62 -21.55 4.91
C ASP A 276 31.81 -22.18 3.75
#